data_AF-A0A072U144-F1
#
_entry.id   AF-A0A072U144-F1
#
_cell.length_a   1.000
_cell.length_b   1.000
_cell.length_c   1.000
_cell.angle_alpha   90.00
_cell.angle_beta   90.00
_cell.angle_gamma   90.00
#
_symmetry.space_group_name_H-M   'P 1'
#
loop_
_entity.id
_entity.type
_entity.pdbx_description
1 polymer ?
#
loop_
_entity_poly.entity_id
_entity_poly.type
_entity_poly.pdbx_seq_one_letter_code
_entity_poly.pdbx_strand_id
1 'polypeptide(L)'
;MEALYKKLYSKYTTLKTNKLSELEDVHKEQELKFLKFVSAAEDVIDHLRTENDKLLGQINDLGNELTSVRVAKDNELVEHKRLLLEEKKKNEALFEEVEKLQKLLKEGTSGDLSNRKVVNNTSNNSSIRMTRKRMRQEQDALDIEARCIPSENEGNSVDRESTRSFLKENASNKECSSSKANDQSGVDTQESDHQNWLVHALFEYTLDMKLSTDCQTGRLCLSAMHQSSGYSFSISWISRAPGEEAELLYHVLSLGTLERLAPEWMREDIMFSPTMCPIFFERVTHVINLKQ
;
A
#
# COMPACT_ATOMS: atom_id res chain seq x y z
N MET A 1 42.32 28.76 -83.67
CA MET A 1 40.99 28.81 -83.01
C MET A 1 40.48 27.41 -82.61
N GLU A 2 40.41 26.42 -83.51
CA GLU A 2 39.89 25.08 -83.16
C GLU A 2 40.60 24.33 -82.02
N ALA A 3 41.93 24.39 -81.96
CA ALA A 3 42.69 23.69 -80.90
C ALA A 3 42.34 24.20 -79.49
N LEU A 4 42.06 25.49 -79.37
CA LEU A 4 41.64 26.11 -78.10
C LEU A 4 40.22 25.66 -77.72
N TYR A 5 39.30 25.60 -78.68
CA TYR A 5 37.94 25.09 -78.45
C TYR A 5 37.94 23.62 -78.02
N LYS A 6 38.75 22.76 -78.66
CA LYS A 6 38.90 21.35 -78.26
C LYS A 6 39.43 21.23 -76.83
N LYS A 7 40.43 22.03 -76.46
CA LYS A 7 40.99 22.05 -75.09
C LYS A 7 39.98 22.54 -74.06
N LEU A 8 39.20 23.57 -74.39
CA LEU A 8 38.15 24.09 -73.51
C LEU A 8 37.03 23.07 -73.30
N TYR A 9 36.58 22.42 -74.38
CA TYR A 9 35.57 21.37 -74.32
C TYR A 9 36.05 20.19 -73.48
N SER A 10 37.26 19.69 -73.73
CA SER A 10 37.88 18.62 -72.91
C SER A 10 37.87 18.97 -71.42
N LYS A 11 38.35 20.17 -71.05
CA LYS A 11 38.35 20.60 -69.65
C LYS A 11 36.95 20.64 -69.05
N TYR A 12 35.96 21.13 -69.80
CA TYR A 12 34.57 21.13 -69.37
C TYR A 12 34.05 19.71 -69.14
N THR A 13 34.31 18.77 -70.06
CA THR A 13 33.86 17.38 -69.91
C THR A 13 34.50 16.72 -68.69
N THR A 14 35.81 16.93 -68.47
CA THR A 14 36.51 16.38 -67.30
C THR A 14 35.99 17.01 -66.01
N LEU A 15 35.76 18.32 -65.98
CA LEU A 15 35.20 19.00 -64.80
C LEU A 15 33.77 18.51 -64.50
N LYS A 16 32.93 18.36 -65.53
CA LYS A 16 31.56 17.89 -65.39
C LYS A 16 31.50 16.46 -64.87
N THR A 17 32.33 15.57 -65.42
CA THR A 17 32.41 14.17 -64.99
C THR A 17 32.92 14.06 -63.55
N ASN A 18 33.98 14.80 -63.19
CA ASN A 18 34.48 14.83 -61.82
C ASN A 18 33.43 15.35 -60.83
N LYS A 19 32.70 16.42 -61.18
CA LYS A 19 31.65 16.97 -60.30
C LYS A 19 30.45 16.05 -60.13
N LEU A 20 30.07 15.32 -61.19
CA LEU A 20 29.04 14.29 -61.08
C LEU A 20 29.48 13.14 -60.19
N SER A 21 30.74 12.68 -60.31
CA SER A 21 31.30 11.64 -59.45
C SER A 21 31.34 12.05 -57.98
N GLU A 22 31.81 13.27 -57.69
CA GLU A 22 31.87 13.81 -56.32
C GLU A 22 30.47 13.88 -55.68
N LEU A 23 29.46 14.28 -56.46
CA LEU A 23 28.06 14.31 -55.99
C LEU A 23 27.52 12.91 -55.71
N GLU A 24 27.83 11.94 -56.58
CA GLU A 24 27.45 10.53 -56.43
C GLU A 24 28.07 9.91 -55.16
N ASP A 25 29.34 10.20 -54.89
CA ASP A 25 30.04 9.69 -53.70
C ASP A 25 29.45 10.25 -52.40
N VAL A 26 29.18 11.57 -52.37
CA VAL A 26 28.51 12.21 -51.23
C VAL A 26 27.10 11.65 -51.02
N HIS A 27 26.35 11.43 -52.10
CA HIS A 27 25.01 10.84 -52.03
C HIS A 27 25.07 9.43 -51.42
N LYS A 28 25.98 8.57 -51.89
CA LYS A 28 26.17 7.22 -51.36
C LYS A 28 26.57 7.23 -49.88
N GLU A 29 27.46 8.14 -49.48
CA GLU A 29 27.85 8.28 -48.08
C GLU A 29 26.66 8.69 -47.20
N GLN A 30 25.82 9.61 -47.69
CA GLN A 30 24.63 10.05 -46.98
C GLN A 30 23.58 8.93 -46.88
N GLU A 31 23.34 8.20 -47.95
CA GLU A 31 22.45 7.04 -47.99
C GLU A 31 22.88 5.98 -46.97
N LEU A 32 24.19 5.70 -46.89
CA LEU A 32 24.75 4.75 -45.93
C LEU A 32 24.56 5.22 -44.48
N LYS A 33 24.70 6.53 -44.20
CA LYS A 33 24.41 7.10 -42.88
C LYS A 33 22.92 6.94 -42.54
N PHE A 34 22.02 7.26 -43.46
CA PHE A 34 20.58 7.07 -43.24
C PHE A 34 20.23 5.61 -42.95
N LEU A 35 20.79 4.67 -43.72
CA LEU A 35 20.52 3.25 -43.53
C LEU A 35 20.97 2.75 -42.15
N LYS A 36 22.12 3.24 -41.65
CA LYS A 36 22.58 2.93 -40.28
C LYS A 36 21.65 3.47 -39.21
N PHE A 37 21.17 4.71 -39.36
CA PHE A 37 20.22 5.29 -38.41
C PHE A 37 18.88 4.55 -38.42
N VAL A 38 18.38 4.21 -39.60
CA VAL A 38 17.13 3.44 -39.74
C VAL A 38 17.28 2.06 -39.09
N SER A 39 18.35 1.32 -39.40
CA SER A 39 18.61 0.02 -38.80
C SER A 39 18.73 0.09 -37.27
N ALA A 40 19.46 1.07 -36.72
CA ALA A 40 19.57 1.23 -35.27
C ALA A 40 18.23 1.61 -34.61
N ALA A 41 17.40 2.40 -35.29
CA ALA A 41 16.07 2.74 -34.80
C ALA A 41 15.13 1.53 -34.83
N GLU A 42 15.17 0.73 -35.90
CA GLU A 42 14.42 -0.52 -36.03
C GLU A 42 14.80 -1.52 -34.93
N ASP A 43 16.09 -1.71 -34.65
CA ASP A 43 16.57 -2.59 -33.58
C ASP A 43 16.00 -2.20 -32.20
N VAL A 44 15.95 -0.90 -31.90
CA VAL A 44 15.38 -0.40 -30.63
C VAL A 44 13.86 -0.58 -30.59
N ILE A 45 13.17 -0.32 -31.70
CA ILE A 45 11.72 -0.51 -31.80
C ILE A 45 11.36 -1.98 -31.56
N ASP A 46 12.10 -2.90 -32.18
CA ASP A 46 11.86 -4.33 -32.03
C ASP A 46 12.19 -4.81 -30.62
N HIS A 47 13.27 -4.31 -30.01
CA HIS A 47 13.56 -4.60 -28.61
C HIS A 47 12.41 -4.18 -27.68
N LEU A 48 11.92 -2.94 -27.81
CA LEU A 48 10.81 -2.42 -27.00
C LEU A 48 9.50 -3.18 -27.24
N ARG A 49 9.23 -3.62 -28.47
CA ARG A 49 8.08 -4.49 -28.75
C ARG A 49 8.18 -5.83 -28.03
N THR A 50 9.34 -6.49 -28.12
CA THR A 50 9.54 -7.79 -27.44
C THR A 50 9.46 -7.68 -25.92
N GLU A 51 9.95 -6.58 -25.34
CA GLU A 51 9.84 -6.32 -23.91
C GLU A 51 8.39 -6.05 -23.48
N ASN A 52 7.64 -5.25 -24.26
CA ASN A 52 6.21 -5.05 -24.01
C ASN A 52 5.41 -6.35 -24.08
N ASP A 53 5.65 -7.19 -25.08
CA ASP A 53 4.98 -8.49 -25.22
C ASP A 53 5.28 -9.40 -24.01
N LYS A 54 6.54 -9.38 -23.52
CA LYS A 54 6.95 -10.12 -22.33
C LYS A 54 6.27 -9.60 -21.07
N LEU A 55 6.24 -8.28 -20.86
CA LEU A 55 5.57 -7.66 -19.70
C LEU A 55 4.07 -7.94 -19.70
N LEU A 56 3.44 -7.88 -20.88
CA LEU A 56 2.02 -8.20 -21.04
C LEU A 56 1.73 -9.66 -20.69
N GLY A 57 2.62 -10.58 -21.08
CA GLY A 57 2.58 -11.98 -20.64
C GLY A 57 2.63 -12.12 -19.12
N GLN A 58 3.58 -11.46 -18.45
CA GLN A 58 3.70 -11.49 -16.99
C GLN A 58 2.47 -10.93 -16.28
N ILE A 59 1.90 -9.82 -16.77
CA ILE A 59 0.67 -9.23 -16.22
C ILE A 59 -0.49 -10.22 -16.34
N ASN A 60 -0.60 -10.91 -17.47
CA ASN A 60 -1.64 -11.92 -17.68
C ASN A 60 -1.47 -13.12 -16.73
N ASP A 61 -0.25 -13.62 -16.56
CA ASP A 61 0.05 -14.74 -15.65
C ASP A 61 -0.26 -14.36 -14.19
N LEU A 62 0.20 -13.19 -13.73
CA LEU A 62 -0.13 -12.67 -12.40
C LEU A 62 -1.64 -12.45 -12.22
N GLY A 63 -2.33 -11.97 -13.26
CA GLY A 63 -3.78 -11.84 -13.28
C GLY A 63 -4.49 -13.20 -13.10
N ASN A 64 -3.99 -14.24 -13.76
CA ASN A 64 -4.50 -15.60 -13.64
C ASN A 64 -4.23 -16.19 -12.25
N GLU A 65 -3.05 -15.97 -11.69
CA GLU A 65 -2.73 -16.36 -10.32
C GLU A 65 -3.63 -15.65 -9.30
N LEU A 66 -3.83 -14.34 -9.44
CA LEU A 66 -4.69 -13.56 -8.55
C LEU A 66 -6.15 -14.01 -8.60
N THR A 67 -6.68 -14.27 -9.80
CA THR A 67 -8.03 -14.80 -9.96
C THR A 67 -8.17 -16.20 -9.38
N SER A 68 -7.17 -17.08 -9.57
CA SER A 68 -7.11 -18.40 -8.96
C SER A 68 -7.12 -18.34 -7.43
N VAL A 69 -6.25 -17.50 -6.83
CA VAL A 69 -6.19 -17.30 -5.37
C VAL A 69 -7.50 -16.75 -4.82
N ARG A 70 -8.12 -15.79 -5.52
CA ARG A 70 -9.41 -15.23 -5.13
C ARG A 70 -10.50 -16.30 -5.12
N VAL A 71 -10.60 -17.09 -6.19
CA VAL A 71 -11.58 -18.19 -6.28
C VAL A 71 -11.34 -19.24 -5.20
N ALA A 72 -10.09 -19.60 -4.94
CA ALA A 72 -9.75 -20.55 -3.87
C ALA A 72 -10.20 -20.04 -2.50
N LYS A 73 -9.93 -18.77 -2.18
CA LYS A 73 -10.34 -18.14 -0.93
C LYS A 73 -11.85 -18.01 -0.80
N ASP A 74 -12.55 -17.63 -1.88
CA ASP A 74 -14.00 -17.52 -1.89
C ASP A 74 -14.65 -18.89 -1.64
N ASN A 75 -14.11 -19.96 -2.25
CA ASN A 75 -14.55 -21.33 -1.99
C ASN A 75 -14.31 -21.74 -0.52
N GLU A 76 -13.16 -21.40 0.05
CA GLU A 76 -12.86 -21.66 1.46
C GLU A 76 -13.85 -20.95 2.39
N LEU A 77 -14.17 -19.68 2.11
CA LEU A 77 -15.16 -18.92 2.88
C LEU A 77 -16.55 -19.56 2.82
N VAL A 78 -16.95 -20.07 1.65
CA VAL A 78 -18.22 -20.79 1.49
C VAL A 78 -18.23 -22.07 2.32
N GLU A 79 -17.16 -22.85 2.31
CA GLU A 79 -17.04 -24.08 3.10
C GLU A 79 -17.03 -23.80 4.61
N HIS A 80 -16.28 -22.79 5.08
CA HIS A 80 -16.28 -22.37 6.48
C HIS A 80 -17.68 -21.95 6.94
N LYS A 81 -18.40 -21.19 6.12
CA LYS A 81 -19.78 -20.78 6.42
C LYS A 81 -20.73 -21.98 6.49
N ARG A 82 -20.56 -22.96 5.59
CA ARG A 82 -21.34 -24.21 5.59
C ARG A 82 -21.09 -25.00 6.87
N LEU A 83 -19.82 -25.20 7.26
CA LEU A 83 -19.43 -25.91 8.48
C LEU A 83 -19.96 -25.22 9.75
N LEU A 84 -19.89 -23.89 9.81
CA LEU A 84 -20.43 -23.12 10.94
C LEU A 84 -21.93 -23.33 11.13
N LEU A 85 -22.70 -23.35 10.03
CA LEU A 85 -24.13 -23.60 10.08
C LEU A 85 -24.44 -25.03 10.55
N GLU A 86 -23.66 -26.00 10.09
CA GLU A 86 -23.79 -27.40 10.48
C GLU A 86 -23.48 -27.62 11.97
N GLU A 87 -22.41 -27.01 12.48
CA GLU A 87 -22.02 -27.08 13.88
C GLU A 87 -23.03 -26.39 14.79
N LYS A 88 -23.57 -25.24 14.37
CA LYS A 88 -24.65 -24.56 15.08
C LYS A 88 -25.87 -25.46 15.23
N LYS A 89 -26.26 -26.17 14.18
CA LYS A 89 -27.37 -27.13 14.21
C LYS A 89 -27.10 -28.31 15.15
N LYS A 90 -25.87 -28.84 15.17
CA LYS A 90 -25.47 -29.90 16.10
C LYS A 90 -25.52 -29.43 17.56
N ASN A 91 -25.03 -28.23 17.84
CA ASN A 91 -25.08 -27.63 19.17
C ASN A 91 -26.51 -27.41 19.66
N GLU A 92 -27.43 -27.00 18.79
CA GLU A 92 -28.85 -26.88 19.12
C GLU A 92 -29.47 -28.23 19.50
N ALA A 93 -29.21 -29.28 18.71
CA ALA A 93 -29.66 -30.64 19.03
C ALA A 93 -29.05 -31.18 20.33
N LEU A 94 -27.77 -30.90 20.60
CA LEU A 94 -27.12 -31.25 21.87
C LEU A 94 -27.74 -30.49 23.05
N PHE A 95 -28.06 -29.22 22.87
CA PHE A 95 -28.71 -28.41 23.90
C PHE A 95 -30.10 -28.97 24.24
N GLU A 96 -30.90 -29.34 23.25
CA GLU A 96 -32.18 -30.01 23.46
C GLU A 96 -32.03 -31.32 24.24
N GLU A 97 -31.01 -32.13 23.91
CA GLU A 97 -30.78 -33.40 24.61
C GLU A 97 -30.30 -33.18 26.05
N VAL A 98 -29.43 -32.20 26.29
CA VAL A 98 -29.03 -31.79 27.64
C VAL A 98 -30.24 -31.32 28.44
N GLU A 99 -31.15 -30.55 27.83
CA GLU A 99 -32.37 -30.09 28.49
C GLU A 99 -33.29 -31.27 28.85
N LYS A 100 -33.46 -32.25 27.96
CA LYS A 100 -34.21 -33.49 28.25
C LYS A 100 -33.58 -34.28 29.40
N LEU A 101 -32.25 -34.45 29.39
CA LEU A 101 -31.53 -35.14 30.46
C LEU A 101 -31.68 -34.42 31.81
N GLN A 102 -31.63 -33.08 31.82
CA GLN A 102 -31.88 -32.29 33.03
C GLN A 102 -33.32 -32.44 33.54
N LYS A 103 -34.31 -32.52 32.65
CA LYS A 103 -35.72 -32.78 33.02
C LYS A 103 -35.85 -34.17 33.66
N LEU A 104 -35.27 -35.21 33.05
CA LEU A 104 -35.24 -36.58 33.59
C LEU A 104 -34.58 -36.66 34.98
N LEU A 105 -33.46 -35.95 35.19
CA LEU A 105 -32.79 -35.92 36.49
C LEU A 105 -33.66 -35.28 37.59
N LYS A 106 -34.36 -34.19 37.26
CA LYS A 106 -35.30 -33.53 38.18
C LYS A 106 -36.50 -34.42 38.52
N GLU A 107 -36.99 -35.20 37.54
CA GLU A 107 -38.09 -36.13 37.72
C GLU A 107 -37.68 -37.37 38.54
N GLY A 108 -36.45 -37.85 38.39
CA GLY A 108 -35.87 -38.94 39.19
C GLY A 108 -35.48 -38.56 40.63
N THR A 109 -35.33 -37.27 40.95
CA THR A 109 -35.00 -36.78 42.31
C THR A 109 -36.25 -36.45 43.15
N SER A 110 -37.44 -36.54 42.55
CA SER A 110 -38.74 -36.28 43.23
C SER A 110 -39.26 -37.50 44.02
N GLY A 111 -38.64 -38.67 43.88
CA GLY A 111 -39.01 -39.89 44.58
C GLY A 111 -37.92 -40.36 45.53
N ASP A 112 -38.20 -40.25 46.83
CA ASP A 112 -37.46 -40.83 47.96
C ASP A 112 -36.23 -40.04 48.44
N LEU A 113 -36.40 -39.30 49.55
CA LEU A 113 -35.53 -39.37 50.73
C LEU A 113 -36.24 -38.71 51.93
N SER A 114 -37.22 -39.42 52.49
CA SER A 114 -37.61 -39.24 53.89
C SER A 114 -37.25 -40.51 54.65
N ASN A 115 -36.01 -40.56 55.16
CA ASN A 115 -35.70 -40.93 56.54
C ASN A 115 -34.22 -41.31 56.75
N ARG A 116 -33.59 -40.54 57.65
CA ARG A 116 -32.95 -41.02 58.89
C ARG A 116 -31.46 -41.43 58.87
N LYS A 117 -30.77 -40.68 59.74
CA LYS A 117 -29.61 -41.01 60.62
C LYS A 117 -28.19 -40.95 60.05
N VAL A 118 -27.57 -39.83 60.40
CA VAL A 118 -26.27 -39.75 61.11
C VAL A 118 -25.87 -41.06 61.79
N VAL A 119 -24.77 -41.67 61.33
CA VAL A 119 -23.85 -42.47 62.15
C VAL A 119 -22.43 -42.24 61.62
N ASN A 120 -21.65 -41.47 62.37
CA ASN A 120 -20.18 -41.55 62.39
C ASN A 120 -19.78 -42.99 62.74
N ASN A 121 -18.78 -43.55 62.03
CA ASN A 121 -17.80 -44.43 62.65
C ASN A 121 -16.54 -44.56 61.79
N THR A 122 -15.43 -44.15 62.39
CA THR A 122 -14.04 -44.38 62.01
C THR A 122 -13.69 -45.88 62.09
N SER A 123 -12.95 -46.42 61.11
CA SER A 123 -11.84 -47.39 61.30
C SER A 123 -11.44 -48.16 60.01
N ASN A 124 -10.26 -47.79 59.49
CA ASN A 124 -9.10 -48.61 59.07
C ASN A 124 -9.23 -49.82 58.11
N ASN A 125 -8.42 -49.73 57.02
CA ASN A 125 -7.64 -50.77 56.29
C ASN A 125 -8.42 -51.94 55.64
N SER A 126 -8.22 -52.36 54.38
CA SER A 126 -6.97 -52.46 53.60
C SER A 126 -7.26 -52.73 52.09
N SER A 127 -6.34 -52.25 51.24
CA SER A 127 -5.81 -52.82 49.99
C SER A 127 -6.76 -53.47 48.95
N ILE A 128 -6.80 -52.91 47.74
CA ILE A 128 -6.30 -53.58 46.51
C ILE A 128 -6.24 -52.55 45.36
N ARG A 129 -5.27 -52.80 44.47
CA ARG A 129 -4.53 -51.97 43.53
C ARG A 129 -5.25 -51.55 42.23
N MET A 130 -4.88 -50.35 41.74
CA MET A 130 -4.56 -49.96 40.34
C MET A 130 -5.72 -50.00 39.31
N THR A 131 -5.99 -49.01 38.44
CA THR A 131 -5.15 -48.08 37.65
C THR A 131 -6.03 -46.95 37.05
N ARG A 132 -5.36 -45.88 36.59
CA ARG A 132 -5.72 -44.89 35.53
C ARG A 132 -6.01 -43.45 35.96
N LYS A 133 -4.94 -42.66 35.76
CA LYS A 133 -4.83 -41.25 35.32
C LYS A 133 -5.92 -40.29 35.79
N ARG A 134 -5.58 -39.54 36.84
CA ARG A 134 -6.29 -38.36 37.32
C ARG A 134 -5.85 -37.15 36.51
N MET A 135 -6.81 -36.55 35.81
CA MET A 135 -6.81 -35.14 35.42
C MET A 135 -7.28 -34.34 36.65
N ARG A 136 -6.52 -33.33 37.06
CA ARG A 136 -6.93 -32.17 37.88
C ARG A 136 -6.05 -31.02 37.39
N GLN A 137 -6.60 -29.98 36.77
CA GLN A 137 -7.42 -28.91 37.33
C GLN A 137 -6.64 -28.04 38.30
N GLU A 138 -6.80 -26.72 38.06
CA GLU A 138 -6.38 -25.53 38.80
C GLU A 138 -5.11 -24.89 38.21
N GLN A 139 -5.29 -23.77 37.50
CA GLN A 139 -5.40 -22.39 38.02
C GLN A 139 -3.99 -21.84 38.23
N ASP A 140 -3.53 -20.97 37.33
CA ASP A 140 -2.94 -19.67 37.68
C ASP A 140 -2.26 -18.99 36.49
N ALA A 141 -2.23 -17.67 36.62
CA ALA A 141 -1.69 -16.66 35.73
C ALA A 141 -0.26 -16.91 35.23
N LEU A 142 -0.01 -16.51 33.99
CA LEU A 142 1.30 -16.10 33.45
C LEU A 142 0.97 -15.04 32.37
N ASP A 143 1.20 -13.74 32.58
CA ASP A 143 2.51 -13.07 32.49
C ASP A 143 3.41 -13.73 31.45
N ILE A 144 3.43 -13.18 30.23
CA ILE A 144 4.55 -13.33 29.31
C ILE A 144 5.23 -11.97 29.20
N GLU A 145 6.12 -11.82 30.17
CA GLU A 145 7.30 -10.98 30.22
C GLU A 145 7.99 -10.86 28.85
N ALA A 146 8.22 -9.62 28.45
CA ALA A 146 9.23 -9.27 27.48
C ALA A 146 10.60 -9.75 27.98
N ARG A 147 11.25 -10.65 27.27
CA ARG A 147 12.70 -10.81 27.36
C ARG A 147 13.33 -11.23 26.04
N CYS A 148 14.03 -10.25 25.47
CA CYS A 148 15.13 -10.44 24.54
C CYS A 148 16.25 -11.32 25.12
N ILE A 149 17.29 -11.54 24.30
CA ILE A 149 18.72 -11.87 24.59
C ILE A 149 19.13 -13.24 23.98
N PRO A 150 20.35 -13.42 23.42
CA PRO A 150 21.27 -12.53 22.71
C PRO A 150 21.81 -13.14 21.38
N SER A 151 22.57 -12.32 20.67
CA SER A 151 23.45 -12.67 19.55
C SER A 151 24.62 -13.58 19.95
N GLU A 152 25.00 -14.52 19.06
CA GLU A 152 26.38 -14.98 18.88
C GLU A 152 26.75 -14.93 17.39
N ASN A 153 28.03 -14.67 17.16
CA ASN A 153 28.62 -13.96 16.02
C ASN A 153 29.51 -14.88 15.17
N GLU A 154 30.02 -14.33 14.06
CA GLU A 154 31.04 -14.81 13.10
C GLU A 154 30.51 -15.48 11.81
N GLY A 155 30.82 -14.99 10.59
CA GLY A 155 31.72 -13.90 10.20
C GLY A 155 31.71 -13.58 8.69
N ASN A 156 32.48 -12.52 8.36
CA ASN A 156 32.85 -11.94 7.05
C ASN A 156 31.74 -11.26 6.23
N SER A 157 31.91 -10.06 5.63
CA SER A 157 33.02 -9.11 5.54
C SER A 157 32.53 -7.84 4.81
N VAL A 158 33.01 -6.66 5.24
CA VAL A 158 33.24 -5.43 4.42
C VAL A 158 32.00 -4.62 3.97
N ASP A 159 31.71 -3.47 4.60
CA ASP A 159 32.19 -2.13 4.15
C ASP A 159 31.59 -0.93 4.94
N ARG A 160 32.47 0.06 5.17
CA ARG A 160 32.26 1.53 5.30
C ARG A 160 31.37 2.15 6.39
N GLU A 161 32.08 2.57 7.44
CA GLU A 161 32.19 3.94 7.98
C GLU A 161 30.93 4.82 8.03
N SER A 162 30.29 4.82 9.21
CA SER A 162 29.19 5.71 9.59
C SER A 162 29.73 6.93 10.34
N THR A 163 29.64 8.10 9.72
CA THR A 163 29.74 9.40 10.41
C THR A 163 28.36 9.90 10.79
N ARG A 164 28.13 9.88 12.11
CA ARG A 164 27.18 10.69 12.87
C ARG A 164 27.26 12.16 12.42
N SER A 165 26.11 12.84 12.24
CA SER A 165 25.68 13.89 13.19
C SER A 165 24.65 14.91 12.66
N PHE A 166 23.82 15.36 13.61
CA PHE A 166 23.06 16.62 13.69
C PHE A 166 22.02 16.95 12.62
N LEU A 167 20.74 16.92 13.00
CA LEU A 167 19.93 18.14 13.03
C LEU A 167 18.95 18.08 14.21
N LYS A 168 19.16 19.02 15.11
CA LYS A 168 18.36 19.33 16.29
C LYS A 168 17.40 20.44 15.88
N GLU A 169 16.16 20.31 16.33
CA GLU A 169 15.39 21.40 16.95
C GLU A 169 14.50 22.33 16.09
N ASN A 170 13.21 22.29 16.48
CA ASN A 170 12.15 23.32 16.50
C ASN A 170 11.42 23.76 15.23
N ALA A 171 10.16 23.34 15.13
CA ALA A 171 9.01 24.25 15.21
C ALA A 171 7.76 23.47 15.66
N SER A 172 6.89 24.13 16.41
CA SER A 172 5.73 23.56 17.11
C SER A 172 4.71 22.91 16.17
N ASN A 173 4.59 21.59 16.22
CA ASN A 173 3.41 20.89 15.71
C ASN A 173 2.36 20.90 16.83
N LYS A 174 1.37 21.77 16.69
CA LYS A 174 0.19 21.77 17.54
C LYS A 174 -0.88 20.95 16.81
N GLU A 175 -0.88 19.65 17.05
CA GLU A 175 -1.87 18.73 16.48
C GLU A 175 -3.25 19.03 17.07
N CYS A 176 -4.26 19.08 16.20
CA CYS A 176 -5.62 19.49 16.54
C CYS A 176 -6.55 18.30 16.34
N SER A 177 -6.89 17.63 17.44
CA SER A 177 -7.98 16.66 17.47
C SER A 177 -9.31 17.42 17.63
N SER A 178 -10.13 17.44 16.57
CA SER A 178 -11.50 17.95 16.66
C SER A 178 -12.43 16.85 17.18
N SER A 179 -12.59 16.76 18.49
CA SER A 179 -13.78 16.14 19.11
C SER A 179 -14.52 17.18 19.92
N LYS A 180 -15.57 17.77 19.36
CA LYS A 180 -16.58 18.48 20.15
C LYS A 180 -17.68 17.50 20.53
N ALA A 181 -17.60 16.98 21.74
CA ALA A 181 -18.75 16.56 22.53
C ALA A 181 -18.50 17.03 23.96
N ASN A 182 -19.46 17.78 24.50
CA ASN A 182 -19.37 18.41 25.80
C ASN A 182 -19.36 17.40 26.96
N ASP A 183 -18.70 17.85 28.03
CA ASP A 183 -18.88 17.53 29.46
C ASP A 183 -18.09 16.37 30.12
N GLN A 184 -17.01 16.82 30.78
CA GLN A 184 -16.53 16.45 32.12
C GLN A 184 -16.07 15.00 32.37
N SER A 185 -14.75 14.78 32.28
CA SER A 185 -13.94 14.32 33.42
C SER A 185 -12.46 14.34 33.04
N GLY A 186 -11.61 14.82 33.96
CA GLY A 186 -10.16 14.87 33.74
C GLY A 186 -9.55 13.49 33.88
N VAL A 187 -8.94 13.01 32.80
CA VAL A 187 -7.89 12.00 32.79
C VAL A 187 -6.98 12.32 31.61
N ASP A 188 -5.68 12.45 31.86
CA ASP A 188 -4.65 12.61 30.85
C ASP A 188 -4.63 11.37 29.96
N THR A 189 -5.19 11.46 28.76
CA THR A 189 -5.15 10.39 27.76
C THR A 189 -4.27 10.81 26.60
N GLN A 190 -2.96 10.59 26.79
CA GLN A 190 -1.92 10.61 25.77
C GLN A 190 -2.03 9.35 24.89
N GLU A 191 -3.16 9.15 24.18
CA GLU A 191 -3.34 7.96 23.31
C GLU A 191 -3.80 8.28 21.87
N SER A 192 -3.97 9.55 21.47
CA SER A 192 -4.41 9.86 20.09
C SER A 192 -3.30 10.06 19.06
N ASP A 193 -2.06 10.31 19.50
CA ASP A 193 -0.99 10.77 18.60
C ASP A 193 -0.33 9.62 17.82
N HIS A 194 -0.59 8.36 18.21
CA HIS A 194 0.01 7.18 17.61
C HIS A 194 -0.83 6.50 16.50
N GLN A 195 -2.09 6.88 16.30
CA GLN A 195 -2.94 6.18 15.32
C GLN A 195 -2.87 6.77 13.90
N ASN A 196 -2.41 8.03 13.75
CA ASN A 196 -2.42 8.71 12.46
C ASN A 196 -1.06 8.71 11.74
N TRP A 197 0.04 8.42 12.42
CA TRP A 197 1.38 8.48 11.81
C TRP A 197 1.61 7.39 10.75
N LEU A 198 1.05 6.19 10.94
CA LEU A 198 1.16 5.10 9.96
C LEU A 198 0.43 5.45 8.67
N VAL A 199 -0.78 5.99 8.78
CA VAL A 199 -1.57 6.44 7.63
C VAL A 199 -0.82 7.57 6.91
N HIS A 200 -0.34 8.56 7.67
CA HIS A 200 0.47 9.65 7.15
C HIS A 200 1.69 9.14 6.39
N ALA A 201 2.49 8.27 7.00
CA ALA A 201 3.68 7.69 6.39
C ALA A 201 3.37 6.88 5.13
N LEU A 202 2.31 6.07 5.13
CA LEU A 202 1.88 5.31 3.94
C LEU A 202 1.49 6.24 2.79
N PHE A 203 0.77 7.33 3.07
CA PHE A 203 0.44 8.32 2.05
C PHE A 203 1.68 9.06 1.54
N GLU A 204 2.64 9.40 2.42
CA GLU A 204 3.90 10.01 2.00
C GLU A 204 4.70 9.08 1.07
N TYR A 205 4.81 7.79 1.40
CA TYR A 205 5.53 6.81 0.56
C TYR A 205 4.82 6.53 -0.78
N THR A 206 3.49 6.54 -0.81
CA THR A 206 2.72 6.22 -2.03
C THR A 206 2.67 7.38 -3.01
N LEU A 207 2.66 8.62 -2.53
CA LEU A 207 2.60 9.82 -3.36
C LEU A 207 3.97 10.46 -3.62
N ASP A 208 5.02 9.96 -2.94
CA ASP A 208 6.36 10.57 -2.88
C ASP A 208 6.30 12.05 -2.45
N MET A 209 5.39 12.38 -1.54
CA MET A 209 5.14 13.74 -1.06
C MET A 209 5.28 13.80 0.44
N LYS A 210 5.85 14.89 0.95
CA LYS A 210 5.76 15.21 2.37
C LYS A 210 4.42 15.82 2.69
N LEU A 211 3.75 15.27 3.69
CA LEU A 211 2.45 15.71 4.13
C LEU A 211 2.59 16.48 5.45
N SER A 212 1.71 17.44 5.65
CA SER A 212 1.59 18.15 6.91
C SER A 212 0.14 18.55 7.10
N THR A 213 -0.39 18.31 8.28
CA THR A 213 -1.76 18.68 8.61
C THR A 213 -1.74 19.94 9.46
N ASP A 214 -2.45 20.99 9.03
CA ASP A 214 -2.63 22.22 9.80
C ASP A 214 -4.12 22.45 10.07
N CYS A 215 -4.40 23.02 11.23
CA CYS A 215 -5.74 23.35 11.71
C CYS A 215 -5.78 24.82 12.15
N GLN A 216 -5.20 25.73 11.36
CA GLN A 216 -5.05 27.13 11.73
C GLN A 216 -6.37 27.90 11.96
N THR A 217 -7.50 27.42 11.44
CA THR A 217 -8.76 28.21 11.44
C THR A 217 -10.03 27.37 11.68
N GLY A 218 -9.90 26.19 12.29
CA GLY A 218 -11.03 25.27 12.49
C GLY A 218 -11.51 24.54 11.23
N ARG A 219 -10.73 24.63 10.14
CA ARG A 219 -10.85 23.78 8.95
C ARG A 219 -9.68 22.81 8.94
N LEU A 220 -9.97 21.54 8.67
CA LEU A 220 -8.94 20.52 8.45
C LEU A 220 -8.24 20.82 7.12
N CYS A 221 -6.95 21.14 7.16
CA CYS A 221 -6.13 21.44 6.00
C CYS A 221 -4.98 20.44 5.89
N LEU A 222 -4.89 19.75 4.76
CA LEU A 222 -3.77 18.90 4.41
C LEU A 222 -2.88 19.66 3.42
N SER A 223 -1.63 19.89 3.78
CA SER A 223 -0.64 20.44 2.87
C SER A 223 0.31 19.33 2.41
N ALA A 224 0.65 19.34 1.12
CA ALA A 224 1.51 18.34 0.48
C ALA A 224 2.64 19.04 -0.29
N MET A 225 3.84 18.49 -0.21
CA MET A 225 5.03 19.01 -0.89
C MET A 225 5.86 17.89 -1.50
N HIS A 226 6.03 17.91 -2.82
CA HIS A 226 6.94 17.04 -3.53
C HIS A 226 8.36 17.64 -3.52
N GLN A 227 9.27 17.01 -2.80
CA GLN A 227 10.59 17.59 -2.49
C GLN A 227 11.45 17.83 -3.74
N SER A 228 11.41 16.90 -4.70
CA SER A 228 12.29 16.92 -5.87
C SER A 228 11.90 17.99 -6.88
N SER A 229 10.59 18.24 -7.06
CA SER A 229 10.11 19.26 -8.00
C SER A 229 9.86 20.62 -7.35
N GLY A 230 9.76 20.69 -6.03
CA GLY A 230 9.35 21.89 -5.28
C GLY A 230 7.86 22.22 -5.44
N TYR A 231 7.07 21.31 -6.01
CA TYR A 231 5.63 21.47 -6.12
C TYR A 231 4.97 21.30 -4.75
N SER A 232 4.08 22.22 -4.38
CA SER A 232 3.34 22.17 -3.13
C SER A 232 1.93 22.73 -3.28
N PHE A 233 1.00 22.16 -2.53
CA PHE A 233 -0.41 22.53 -2.52
C PHE A 233 -1.04 22.22 -1.16
N SER A 234 -2.22 22.77 -0.94
CA SER A 234 -3.05 22.48 0.22
C SER A 234 -4.45 22.06 -0.21
N ILE A 235 -5.02 21.07 0.48
CA ILE A 235 -6.41 20.64 0.37
C ILE A 235 -7.10 20.97 1.69
N SER A 236 -8.17 21.74 1.63
CA SER A 236 -8.97 22.10 2.81
C SER A 236 -10.38 21.54 2.71
N TRP A 237 -10.91 21.09 3.85
CA TRP A 237 -12.29 20.61 3.91
C TRP A 237 -13.26 21.77 4.07
N ILE A 238 -14.24 21.84 3.17
CA ILE A 238 -15.31 22.83 3.17
C ILE A 238 -16.59 22.12 3.55
N SER A 239 -16.97 22.20 4.83
CA SER A 239 -18.30 21.78 5.28
C SER A 239 -19.32 22.82 4.82
N ARG A 240 -20.28 22.38 4.00
CA ARG A 240 -21.45 23.17 3.64
C ARG A 240 -22.58 22.98 4.68
N ALA A 241 -23.67 23.73 4.53
CA ALA A 241 -24.81 23.70 5.45
C ALA A 241 -25.37 22.27 5.64
N PRO A 242 -26.04 21.96 6.76
CA PRO A 242 -26.54 20.61 7.02
C PRO A 242 -27.49 20.14 5.91
N GLY A 243 -27.07 19.13 5.15
CA GLY A 243 -27.80 18.59 3.99
C GLY A 243 -27.04 18.67 2.65
N GLU A 244 -25.96 19.44 2.58
CA GLU A 244 -25.09 19.51 1.39
C GLU A 244 -23.86 18.60 1.53
N GLU A 245 -23.41 18.02 0.43
CA GLU A 245 -22.20 17.18 0.39
C GLU A 245 -20.96 18.00 0.75
N ALA A 246 -20.04 17.41 1.52
CA ALA A 246 -18.77 18.04 1.85
C ALA A 246 -17.93 18.22 0.56
N GLU A 247 -17.24 19.34 0.44
CA GLU A 247 -16.36 19.62 -0.69
C GLU A 247 -14.92 19.80 -0.22
N LEU A 248 -13.97 19.52 -1.11
CA LEU A 248 -12.56 19.76 -0.92
C LEU A 248 -12.12 20.91 -1.80
N LEU A 249 -11.37 21.85 -1.23
CA LEU A 249 -10.74 22.93 -1.96
C LEU A 249 -9.25 22.65 -2.07
N TYR A 250 -8.79 22.44 -3.30
CA TYR A 250 -7.39 22.48 -3.68
C TYR A 250 -6.96 23.93 -3.88
N HIS A 251 -5.81 24.26 -3.30
CA HIS A 251 -5.14 25.54 -3.45
C HIS A 251 -3.65 25.29 -3.71
N VAL A 252 -3.12 25.89 -4.78
CA VAL A 252 -1.71 25.76 -5.14
C VAL A 252 -0.85 26.71 -4.30
N LEU A 253 0.20 26.18 -3.65
CA LEU A 253 1.15 26.97 -2.87
C LEU A 253 2.37 27.36 -3.71
N SER A 254 2.90 26.40 -4.46
CA SER A 254 4.00 26.62 -5.40
C SER A 254 3.99 25.57 -6.50
N LEU A 255 4.16 25.98 -7.76
CA LEU A 255 4.33 25.05 -8.88
C LEU A 255 5.75 24.45 -8.94
N GLY A 256 6.70 25.06 -8.22
CA GLY A 256 8.10 24.70 -8.30
C GLY A 256 8.59 24.62 -9.75
N THR A 257 9.30 23.55 -10.08
CA THR A 257 9.79 23.35 -11.45
C THR A 257 8.68 22.94 -12.43
N LEU A 258 7.50 22.51 -11.96
CA LEU A 258 6.38 22.05 -12.83
C LEU A 258 5.70 23.20 -13.57
N GLU A 259 6.10 24.45 -13.37
CA GLU A 259 5.47 25.63 -13.95
C GLU A 259 5.30 25.57 -15.49
N ARG A 260 6.11 24.82 -16.24
CA ARG A 260 5.94 24.66 -17.70
C ARG A 260 5.10 23.45 -18.11
N LEU A 261 4.92 22.48 -17.22
CA LEU A 261 4.22 21.22 -17.49
C LEU A 261 2.85 21.16 -16.81
N ALA A 262 2.62 22.02 -15.81
CA ALA A 262 1.37 22.08 -15.06
C ALA A 262 0.20 22.49 -15.98
N PRO A 263 -0.84 21.65 -16.10
CA PRO A 263 -2.08 22.02 -16.78
C PRO A 263 -2.78 23.20 -16.10
N GLU A 264 -3.72 23.86 -16.78
CA GLU A 264 -4.43 25.02 -16.24
C GLU A 264 -5.10 24.72 -14.90
N TRP A 265 -5.73 23.55 -14.77
CA TRP A 265 -6.41 23.13 -13.53
C TRP A 265 -5.45 23.08 -12.32
N MET A 266 -4.17 22.79 -12.52
CA MET A 266 -3.20 22.66 -11.42
C MET A 266 -2.73 24.03 -10.90
N ARG A 267 -2.99 25.11 -11.67
CA ARG A 267 -2.59 26.49 -11.38
C ARG A 267 -3.67 27.30 -10.68
N GLU A 268 -4.89 26.80 -10.69
CA GLU A 268 -6.07 27.49 -10.17
C GLU A 268 -6.60 26.77 -8.93
N ASP A 269 -7.38 27.51 -8.14
CA ASP A 269 -8.08 26.94 -7.00
C ASP A 269 -9.28 26.12 -7.49
N ILE A 270 -9.35 24.86 -7.06
CA ILE A 270 -10.39 23.93 -7.54
C ILE A 270 -11.15 23.37 -6.36
N MET A 271 -12.48 23.37 -6.51
CA MET A 271 -13.37 22.67 -5.61
C MET A 271 -13.85 21.36 -6.23
N PHE A 272 -13.80 20.27 -5.48
CA PHE A 272 -14.23 18.96 -5.94
C PHE A 272 -14.80 18.11 -4.79
N SER A 273 -15.62 17.12 -5.14
CA SER A 273 -16.16 16.16 -4.16
C SER A 273 -15.07 15.23 -3.64
N PRO A 274 -15.08 14.83 -2.35
CA PRO A 274 -14.18 13.81 -1.81
C PRO A 274 -14.12 12.50 -2.60
N THR A 275 -15.19 12.16 -3.31
CA THR A 275 -15.25 10.99 -4.21
C THR A 275 -14.27 11.09 -5.39
N MET A 276 -13.84 12.29 -5.76
CA MET A 276 -12.88 12.56 -6.84
C MET A 276 -11.42 12.54 -6.37
N CYS A 277 -11.15 12.38 -5.07
CA CYS A 277 -9.78 12.31 -4.53
C CYS A 277 -8.87 11.32 -5.26
N PRO A 278 -9.30 10.07 -5.56
CA PRO A 278 -8.44 9.12 -6.26
C PRO A 278 -7.97 9.65 -7.63
N ILE A 279 -8.91 10.23 -8.39
CA ILE A 279 -8.65 10.79 -9.71
C ILE A 279 -7.75 12.03 -9.61
N PHE A 280 -7.94 12.85 -8.59
CA PHE A 280 -7.10 14.03 -8.33
C PHE A 280 -5.64 13.62 -8.10
N PHE A 281 -5.38 12.69 -7.17
CA PHE A 281 -4.02 12.27 -6.85
C PHE A 281 -3.35 11.51 -8.00
N GLU A 282 -4.10 10.72 -8.76
CA GLU A 282 -3.62 10.08 -9.99
C GLU A 282 -3.15 11.13 -11.01
N ARG A 283 -3.93 12.20 -11.23
CA ARG A 283 -3.55 13.27 -12.16
C ARG A 283 -2.32 14.04 -11.70
N VAL A 284 -2.24 14.34 -10.40
CA VAL A 284 -1.08 15.04 -9.83
C VAL A 284 0.20 14.20 -9.97
N THR A 285 0.14 12.92 -9.60
CA THR A 285 1.28 12.00 -9.71
C THR A 285 1.71 11.81 -11.16
N HIS A 286 0.76 11.73 -12.11
CA HIS A 286 1.06 11.67 -13.53
C HIS A 286 1.88 12.90 -14.00
N VAL A 287 1.47 14.11 -13.62
CA VAL A 287 2.19 15.34 -13.99
C VAL A 287 3.59 15.41 -13.37
N ILE A 288 3.75 14.90 -12.14
CA ILE A 288 5.05 14.84 -11.46
C ILE A 288 5.99 13.84 -12.13
N ASN A 289 5.47 12.66 -12.49
CA ASN A 289 6.26 11.58 -13.09
C ASN A 289 6.63 11.86 -14.55
N LEU A 290 5.92 12.73 -15.27
CA LEU A 290 6.32 13.20 -16.60
C LEU A 290 7.67 13.95 -16.64
N LYS A 291 8.28 14.21 -15.49
CA LYS A 291 9.60 14.86 -15.35
C LYS A 291 10.78 13.93 -15.10
N GLN A 292 10.54 12.69 -14.70
CA GLN A 292 11.62 11.69 -14.56
C GLN A 292 11.91 11.05 -15.91
#